data_AF-A0A3S0RWJ1-F1
#
_entry.id   AF-A0A3S0RWJ1-F1
#
_cell.length_a   1.000
_cell.length_b   1.000
_cell.length_c   1.000
_cell.angle_alpha   90.00
_cell.angle_beta   90.00
_cell.angle_gamma   90.00
#
_symmetry.space_group_name_H-M   'P 1'
#
loop_
_entity.id
_entity.type
_entity.pdbx_description
1 polymer ?
#
loop_
_entity_poly.entity_id
_entity_poly.type
_entity_poly.pdbx_seq_one_letter_code
_entity_poly.pdbx_strand_id
1 'polypeptide(L)'
;MIRILFCFLLLPVNIFASVLDDDEASIIDEKSGHQSLEGIDSNHNGVRDDFEEFIAKQYTDPNLRQLGYNAGRLYWSLFVLGSTQKSPKQAEAVFNDMSVENAASLCDLLIALRVCVRKVRHFRENFNGYQYKYFNTFERLETYYRAQNRLYELLGDDYEPTVSNTPCLQVINYSF
;
A
#
# COMPACT_ATOMS: atom_id res chain seq x y z
N MET A 1 -2.21 -4.21 -32.00
CA MET A 1 -1.71 -4.81 -30.74
C MET A 1 -1.90 -3.78 -29.64
N ILE A 2 -2.95 -3.93 -28.83
CA ILE A 2 -3.17 -3.12 -27.63
C ILE A 2 -3.38 -4.13 -26.51
N ARG A 3 -2.29 -4.44 -25.81
CA ARG A 3 -2.25 -5.19 -24.54
C ARG A 3 -1.38 -4.30 -23.65
N ILE A 4 -1.65 -4.25 -22.35
CA ILE A 4 -1.03 -3.31 -21.37
C ILE A 4 -1.83 -2.00 -21.19
N LEU A 5 -3.14 -2.15 -21.02
CA LEU A 5 -3.94 -1.22 -20.22
C LEU A 5 -4.37 -1.85 -18.88
N PHE A 6 -3.77 -2.99 -18.49
CA PHE A 6 -4.32 -3.85 -17.44
C PHE A 6 -3.54 -3.82 -16.10
N CYS A 7 -2.34 -3.23 -16.05
CA CYS A 7 -1.65 -3.01 -14.76
C CYS A 7 -2.22 -1.83 -13.98
N PHE A 8 -2.80 -0.83 -14.66
CA PHE A 8 -3.13 0.47 -14.06
C PHE A 8 -4.62 0.87 -14.10
N LEU A 9 -5.48 0.21 -14.89
CA LEU A 9 -6.83 0.73 -15.19
C LEU A 9 -8.02 -0.18 -14.80
N LEU A 10 -7.86 -1.11 -13.86
CA LEU A 10 -9.01 -1.83 -13.28
C LEU A 10 -9.28 -1.41 -11.82
N LEU A 11 -9.77 -0.18 -11.67
CA LEU A 11 -10.67 0.18 -10.57
C LEU A 11 -12.04 0.48 -11.19
N PRO A 12 -13.14 -0.18 -10.79
CA PRO A 12 -14.41 0.52 -10.78
C PRO A 12 -14.27 1.64 -9.75
N VAL A 13 -14.34 2.88 -10.24
CA VAL A 13 -14.60 4.07 -9.43
C VAL A 13 -16.04 3.94 -8.93
N ASN A 14 -16.26 3.14 -7.88
CA ASN A 14 -17.48 3.24 -7.09
C ASN A 14 -17.29 4.43 -6.14
N ILE A 15 -17.64 5.59 -6.65
CA ILE A 15 -18.07 6.73 -5.84
C ILE A 15 -19.24 6.22 -4.99
N PHE A 16 -19.00 5.96 -3.71
CA PHE A 16 -20.08 5.75 -2.77
C PHE A 16 -20.77 7.10 -2.53
N ALA A 17 -21.92 7.26 -3.20
CA ALA A 17 -22.97 8.12 -2.71
C ALA A 17 -23.69 7.43 -1.54
N SER A 18 -23.81 8.17 -0.44
CA SER A 18 -24.80 8.07 0.66
C SER A 18 -25.17 6.70 1.22
N VAL A 19 -24.76 6.44 2.45
CA VAL A 19 -25.66 5.93 3.50
C VAL A 19 -25.35 6.70 4.78
N LEU A 20 -26.30 7.54 5.18
CA LEU A 20 -26.47 7.97 6.56
C LEU A 20 -27.04 6.77 7.31
N ASP A 21 -26.35 6.29 8.33
CA ASP A 21 -26.98 5.88 9.58
C ASP A 21 -25.91 5.89 10.66
N ASP A 22 -26.21 6.66 11.71
CA ASP A 22 -25.47 6.80 12.95
C ASP A 22 -25.26 5.42 13.60
N ASP A 23 -24.01 5.02 13.78
CA ASP A 23 -23.54 4.33 14.98
C ASP A 23 -22.01 4.25 14.97
N GLU A 24 -21.41 5.16 15.73
CA GLU A 24 -20.11 5.00 16.40
C GLU A 24 -18.91 4.49 15.58
N ALA A 25 -18.72 5.03 14.36
CA ALA A 25 -17.36 5.23 13.90
C ALA A 25 -16.77 6.38 14.73
N SER A 26 -16.02 6.06 15.79
CA SER A 26 -15.17 7.07 16.44
C SER A 26 -14.21 7.61 15.38
N ILE A 27 -14.60 8.71 14.73
CA ILE A 27 -13.71 9.62 14.05
C ILE A 27 -12.69 9.95 15.12
N ILE A 28 -11.48 9.44 14.93
CA ILE A 28 -10.35 9.72 15.80
C ILE A 28 -10.32 11.23 15.98
N ASP A 29 -10.45 11.63 17.23
CA ASP A 29 -10.51 12.99 17.76
C ASP A 29 -9.73 13.97 16.89
N GLU A 30 -10.40 15.07 16.58
CA GLU A 30 -10.03 16.20 15.74
C GLU A 30 -8.91 17.04 16.39
N LYS A 31 -7.90 16.37 16.94
CA LYS A 31 -6.55 16.90 17.14
C LYS A 31 -5.72 16.64 15.88
N SER A 32 -6.25 16.98 14.70
CA SER A 32 -5.52 16.96 13.43
C SER A 32 -4.56 18.16 13.37
N GLY A 33 -3.58 18.18 14.26
CA GLY A 33 -2.31 18.81 13.96
C GLY A 33 -1.65 17.97 12.88
N HIS A 34 -1.82 18.38 11.61
CA HIS A 34 -1.00 18.04 10.44
C HIS A 34 -0.10 16.81 10.65
N GLN A 35 -0.67 15.60 10.66
CA GLN A 35 0.16 14.40 10.65
C GLN A 35 0.98 14.41 9.36
N SER A 36 2.28 14.16 9.48
CA SER A 36 3.15 14.03 8.31
C SER A 36 2.65 12.93 7.38
N LEU A 37 3.08 12.98 6.12
CA LEU A 37 2.75 11.96 5.12
C LEU A 37 3.10 10.57 5.63
N GLU A 38 4.26 10.48 6.28
CA GLU A 38 4.83 9.32 6.95
C GLU A 38 3.99 8.87 8.17
N GLY A 39 3.47 9.82 8.94
CA GLY A 39 2.81 9.57 10.22
C GLY A 39 3.79 9.15 11.32
N ILE A 40 3.25 8.57 12.40
CA ILE A 40 4.03 8.14 13.58
C ILE A 40 4.28 6.63 13.48
N ASP A 41 5.55 6.24 13.59
CA ASP A 41 6.02 4.86 13.77
C ASP A 41 6.94 4.88 15.00
N SER A 42 6.36 4.65 16.17
CA SER A 42 7.08 4.86 17.45
C SER A 42 8.11 3.75 17.71
N ASN A 43 7.85 2.54 17.20
CA ASN A 43 8.69 1.37 17.43
C ASN A 43 9.69 1.11 16.27
N HIS A 44 9.66 1.95 15.23
CA HIS A 44 10.54 1.92 14.06
C HIS A 44 10.47 0.57 13.31
N ASN A 45 9.28 -0.06 13.27
CA ASN A 45 9.08 -1.36 12.62
C ASN A 45 8.68 -1.25 11.13
N GLY A 46 8.57 -0.03 10.60
CA GLY A 46 8.14 0.28 9.24
C GLY A 46 6.63 0.27 9.05
N VAL A 47 5.85 0.27 10.14
CA VAL A 47 4.38 0.28 10.15
C VAL A 47 3.92 1.47 10.98
N ARG A 48 3.03 2.29 10.41
CA ARG A 48 2.45 3.43 11.11
C ARG A 48 1.57 2.96 12.27
N ASP A 49 1.70 3.60 13.43
CA ASP A 49 1.07 3.17 14.69
C ASP A 49 -0.46 3.04 14.59
N ASP A 50 -1.13 4.02 13.94
CA ASP A 50 -2.59 4.00 13.70
C ASP A 50 -3.03 2.79 12.86
N PHE A 51 -2.20 2.40 11.89
CA PHE A 51 -2.45 1.30 10.99
C PHE A 51 -2.13 -0.05 11.65
N GLU A 52 -1.08 -0.11 12.47
CA GLU A 52 -0.76 -1.26 13.32
C GLU A 52 -1.92 -1.56 14.28
N GLU A 53 -2.47 -0.52 14.93
CA GLU A 53 -3.64 -0.64 15.81
C GLU A 53 -4.86 -1.15 15.05
N PHE A 54 -5.14 -0.61 13.85
CA PHE A 54 -6.21 -1.10 12.99
C PHE A 54 -6.04 -2.59 12.67
N ILE A 55 -4.84 -3.02 12.26
CA ILE A 55 -4.57 -4.43 11.92
C ILE A 55 -4.80 -5.33 13.13
N ALA A 56 -4.30 -4.95 14.30
CA ALA A 56 -4.42 -5.72 15.52
C ALA A 56 -5.89 -5.91 15.95
N LYS A 57 -6.71 -4.87 15.79
CA LYS A 57 -8.14 -4.90 16.12
C LYS A 57 -8.99 -5.63 15.08
N GLN A 58 -8.75 -5.38 13.80
CA GLN A 58 -9.60 -5.87 12.71
C GLN A 58 -9.39 -7.35 12.38
N TYR A 59 -8.17 -7.86 12.53
CA TYR A 59 -7.80 -9.20 12.04
C TYR A 59 -7.38 -10.12 13.18
N THR A 60 -8.22 -11.12 13.47
CA THR A 60 -7.93 -12.20 14.43
C THR A 60 -7.08 -13.33 13.83
N ASP A 61 -7.21 -13.55 12.52
CA ASP A 61 -6.41 -14.52 11.77
C ASP A 61 -4.93 -14.08 11.73
N PRO A 62 -3.99 -14.88 12.27
CA PRO A 62 -2.58 -14.51 12.31
C PRO A 62 -1.96 -14.25 10.92
N ASN A 63 -2.39 -14.98 9.89
CA ASN A 63 -1.89 -14.79 8.53
C ASN A 63 -2.40 -13.48 7.94
N LEU A 64 -3.67 -13.12 8.16
CA LEU A 64 -4.19 -11.83 7.71
C LEU A 64 -3.59 -10.66 8.49
N ARG A 65 -3.28 -10.87 9.77
CA ARG A 65 -2.58 -9.86 10.57
C ARG A 65 -1.16 -9.64 10.05
N GLN A 66 -0.40 -10.71 9.86
CA GLN A 66 0.96 -10.64 9.32
C GLN A 66 0.99 -10.05 7.90
N LEU A 67 0.03 -10.44 7.05
CA LEU A 67 -0.16 -9.85 5.73
C LEU A 67 -0.43 -8.35 5.83
N GLY A 68 -1.21 -7.90 6.81
CA GLY A 68 -1.44 -6.50 7.09
C GLY A 68 -0.17 -5.75 7.47
N TYR A 69 0.64 -6.28 8.39
CA TYR A 69 1.91 -5.65 8.76
C TYR A 69 2.88 -5.54 7.58
N ASN A 70 2.98 -6.60 6.77
CA ASN A 70 3.80 -6.57 5.56
C ASN A 70 3.24 -5.63 4.49
N ALA A 71 1.91 -5.49 4.39
CA ALA A 71 1.30 -4.46 3.55
C ALA A 71 1.68 -3.05 4.03
N GLY A 72 1.66 -2.81 5.35
CA GLY A 72 2.08 -1.54 5.95
C GLY A 72 3.53 -1.18 5.60
N ARG A 73 4.44 -2.14 5.77
CA ARG A 73 5.86 -2.00 5.40
C ARG A 73 6.06 -1.77 3.91
N LEU A 74 5.33 -2.49 3.07
CA LEU A 74 5.37 -2.29 1.62
C LEU A 74 4.93 -0.87 1.25
N TYR A 75 3.81 -0.40 1.81
CA TYR A 75 3.32 0.95 1.53
C TYR A 75 4.27 2.02 2.05
N TRP A 76 4.95 1.78 3.18
CA TRP A 76 6.02 2.64 3.66
C TRP A 76 7.18 2.71 2.66
N SER A 77 7.67 1.57 2.17
CA SER A 77 8.72 1.54 1.14
C SER A 77 8.31 2.30 -0.13
N LEU A 78 7.05 2.21 -0.54
CA LEU A 78 6.51 2.99 -1.65
C LEU A 78 6.45 4.49 -1.33
N PHE A 79 6.08 4.87 -0.11
CA PHE A 79 6.11 6.28 0.30
C PHE A 79 7.50 6.86 0.29
N VAL A 80 8.52 6.12 0.70
CA VAL A 80 9.92 6.56 0.59
C VAL A 80 10.29 6.87 -0.87
N LEU A 81 9.76 6.10 -1.83
CA LEU A 81 9.97 6.33 -3.26
C LEU A 81 9.15 7.51 -3.81
N GLY A 82 7.91 7.67 -3.37
CA GLY A 82 6.98 8.70 -3.85
C GLY A 82 7.05 10.05 -3.11
N SER A 83 7.60 10.09 -1.90
CA SER A 83 7.61 11.27 -1.04
C SER A 83 8.54 12.33 -1.62
N THR A 84 7.97 13.50 -1.90
CA THR A 84 8.70 14.73 -2.22
C THR A 84 8.77 15.68 -1.02
N GLN A 85 8.46 15.20 0.19
CA GLN A 85 8.51 16.02 1.41
C GLN A 85 9.95 16.23 1.91
N LYS A 86 10.88 15.37 1.50
CA LYS A 86 12.30 15.73 1.46
C LYS A 86 12.50 16.73 0.31
N SER A 87 13.41 17.72 0.47
CA SER A 87 13.77 18.66 -0.61
C SER A 87 13.79 17.94 -1.97
N PRO A 88 13.22 18.48 -3.06
CA PRO A 88 13.10 17.76 -4.34
C PRO A 88 14.37 16.99 -4.76
N LYS A 89 15.55 17.53 -4.41
CA LYS A 89 16.86 16.89 -4.62
C LYS A 89 17.07 15.56 -3.86
N GLN A 90 16.56 15.44 -2.65
CA GLN A 90 16.69 14.23 -1.81
C GLN A 90 15.72 13.13 -2.24
N ALA A 91 14.49 13.49 -2.61
CA ALA A 91 13.53 12.54 -3.17
C ALA A 91 13.99 11.99 -4.53
N GLU A 92 14.68 12.83 -5.31
CA GLU A 92 15.33 12.45 -6.56
C GLU A 92 16.56 11.57 -6.32
N ALA A 93 17.37 11.85 -5.30
CA ALA A 93 18.51 11.01 -4.93
C ALA A 93 18.08 9.58 -4.54
N VAL A 94 17.03 9.44 -3.70
CA VAL A 94 16.49 8.13 -3.31
C VAL A 94 15.97 7.35 -4.53
N PHE A 95 15.33 8.03 -5.48
CA PHE A 95 14.87 7.43 -6.72
C PHE A 95 16.05 6.99 -7.61
N ASN A 96 17.06 7.85 -7.78
CA ASN A 96 18.24 7.57 -8.60
C ASN A 96 19.14 6.48 -8.01
N ASP A 97 19.17 6.33 -6.70
CA ASP A 97 19.93 5.31 -6.00
C ASP A 97 19.18 3.96 -5.92
N MET A 98 17.90 3.91 -6.32
CA MET A 98 17.13 2.67 -6.35
C MET A 98 17.61 1.77 -7.50
N SER A 99 18.06 0.56 -7.16
CA SER A 99 18.40 -0.44 -8.17
C SER A 99 17.14 -1.00 -8.84
N VAL A 100 17.29 -1.46 -10.08
CA VAL A 100 16.21 -2.11 -10.86
C VAL A 100 15.69 -3.35 -10.13
N GLU A 101 16.55 -4.12 -9.48
CA GLU A 101 16.17 -5.32 -8.72
C GLU A 101 15.32 -4.99 -7.49
N ASN A 102 15.63 -3.89 -6.80
CA ASN A 102 14.83 -3.42 -5.67
C ASN A 102 13.47 -2.89 -6.15
N ALA A 103 13.45 -2.13 -7.25
CA ALA A 103 12.20 -1.69 -7.87
C ALA A 103 11.34 -2.88 -8.30
N ALA A 104 11.94 -3.92 -8.90
CA ALA A 104 11.27 -5.14 -9.32
C ALA A 104 10.66 -5.87 -8.13
N SER A 105 11.44 -6.02 -7.05
CA SER A 105 10.98 -6.66 -5.80
C SER A 105 9.78 -5.93 -5.20
N LEU A 106 9.81 -4.60 -5.14
CA LEU A 106 8.67 -3.81 -4.66
C LEU A 106 7.43 -3.94 -5.57
N CYS A 107 7.63 -3.92 -6.89
CA CYS A 107 6.55 -4.10 -7.87
C CYS A 107 5.89 -5.48 -7.74
N ASP A 108 6.70 -6.53 -7.67
CA ASP A 108 6.25 -7.92 -7.54
C ASP A 108 5.47 -8.15 -6.24
N LEU A 109 5.97 -7.61 -5.13
CA LEU A 109 5.27 -7.66 -3.85
C LEU A 109 3.95 -6.91 -3.89
N LEU A 110 3.91 -5.74 -4.54
CA LEU A 110 2.69 -4.96 -4.64
C LEU A 110 1.62 -5.69 -5.45
N ILE A 111 2.02 -6.34 -6.54
CA ILE A 111 1.12 -7.14 -7.37
C ILE A 111 0.71 -8.41 -6.62
N ALA A 112 1.63 -9.11 -5.97
CA ALA A 112 1.33 -10.27 -5.13
C ALA A 112 0.33 -9.92 -4.01
N LEU A 113 0.50 -8.78 -3.34
CA LEU A 113 -0.43 -8.29 -2.33
C LEU A 113 -1.83 -8.03 -2.92
N ARG A 114 -1.92 -7.38 -4.09
CA ARG A 114 -3.20 -7.15 -4.78
C ARG A 114 -3.89 -8.45 -5.17
N VAL A 115 -3.15 -9.40 -5.74
CA VAL A 115 -3.69 -10.72 -6.11
C VAL A 115 -4.14 -11.48 -4.86
N CYS A 116 -3.35 -11.46 -3.79
CA CYS A 116 -3.72 -12.05 -2.50
C CYS A 116 -5.01 -11.44 -1.95
N VAL A 117 -5.11 -10.11 -1.88
CA VAL A 117 -6.30 -9.40 -1.36
C VAL A 117 -7.55 -9.76 -2.16
N ARG A 118 -7.44 -9.82 -3.49
CA ARG A 118 -8.55 -10.26 -4.37
C ARG A 118 -8.98 -11.70 -4.08
N LYS A 119 -8.01 -12.62 -3.90
CA LYS A 119 -8.29 -14.02 -3.53
C LYS A 119 -9.00 -14.09 -2.17
N VAL A 120 -8.49 -13.41 -1.15
CA VAL A 120 -9.09 -13.42 0.20
C VAL A 120 -10.51 -12.85 0.18
N ARG A 121 -10.74 -11.74 -0.53
CA ARG A 121 -12.07 -11.13 -0.67
C ARG A 121 -13.09 -12.07 -1.31
N HIS A 122 -12.65 -12.91 -2.25
CA HIS A 122 -13.54 -13.92 -2.85
C HIS A 122 -14.06 -14.94 -1.82
N PHE A 123 -13.27 -15.24 -0.78
CA PHE A 123 -13.63 -16.20 0.27
C PHE A 123 -14.15 -15.56 1.57
N ARG A 124 -14.04 -14.23 1.71
CA ARG A 124 -14.44 -13.48 2.90
C ARG A 124 -15.18 -12.20 2.49
N GLU A 125 -16.50 -12.21 2.65
CA GLU A 125 -17.38 -11.11 2.21
C GLU A 125 -17.04 -9.75 2.84
N ASN A 126 -16.54 -9.74 4.07
CA ASN A 126 -16.22 -8.50 4.81
C ASN A 126 -14.73 -8.11 4.74
N PHE A 127 -13.97 -8.58 3.75
CA PHE A 127 -12.56 -8.25 3.59
C PHE A 127 -12.32 -7.16 2.54
N ASN A 128 -12.05 -5.93 3.00
CA ASN A 128 -11.81 -4.76 2.14
C ASN A 128 -10.33 -4.50 1.82
N GLY A 129 -9.44 -5.40 2.23
CA GLY A 129 -7.99 -5.24 2.08
C GLY A 129 -7.42 -4.22 3.07
N TYR A 130 -6.27 -3.66 2.73
CA TYR A 130 -5.48 -2.83 3.65
C TYR A 130 -5.37 -1.36 3.22
N GLN A 131 -5.49 -1.11 1.91
CA GLN A 131 -5.24 0.21 1.31
C GLN A 131 -6.16 1.30 1.87
N TYR A 132 -7.44 0.99 2.08
CA TYR A 132 -8.43 1.99 2.49
C TYR A 132 -8.16 2.60 3.88
N LYS A 133 -7.49 1.86 4.78
CA LYS A 133 -7.05 2.40 6.08
C LYS A 133 -5.66 3.01 6.02
N TYR A 134 -4.77 2.47 5.18
CA TYR A 134 -3.42 3.00 5.10
C TYR A 134 -3.38 4.37 4.41
N PHE A 135 -4.07 4.52 3.27
CA PHE A 135 -4.14 5.75 2.47
C PHE A 135 -5.35 6.62 2.85
N ASN A 136 -5.46 6.93 4.14
CA ASN A 136 -6.59 7.66 4.72
C ASN A 136 -6.57 9.19 4.50
N THR A 137 -5.60 9.72 3.75
CA THR A 137 -5.59 11.13 3.29
C THR A 137 -5.33 11.19 1.79
N PHE A 138 -5.70 12.32 1.17
CA PHE A 138 -5.50 12.52 -0.26
C PHE A 138 -4.01 12.55 -0.63
N GLU A 139 -3.17 13.20 0.18
CA GLU A 139 -1.73 13.30 -0.02
C GLU A 139 -1.05 11.93 0.04
N ARG A 140 -1.51 11.07 0.95
CA ARG A 140 -1.07 9.67 1.08
C ARG A 140 -1.43 8.87 -0.17
N LEU A 141 -2.65 9.05 -0.69
CA LEU A 141 -3.07 8.40 -1.91
C LEU A 141 -2.31 8.92 -3.15
N GLU A 142 -2.08 10.23 -3.26
CA GLU A 142 -1.31 10.84 -4.34
C GLU A 142 0.14 10.33 -4.34
N THR A 143 0.77 10.29 -3.16
CA THR A 143 2.14 9.76 -2.99
C THR A 143 2.22 8.30 -3.42
N TYR A 144 1.21 7.49 -3.07
CA TYR A 144 1.13 6.10 -3.50
C TYR A 144 1.07 5.94 -5.03
N TYR A 145 0.34 6.80 -5.73
CA TYR A 145 0.33 6.79 -7.19
C TYR A 145 1.65 7.26 -7.80
N ARG A 146 2.26 8.31 -7.22
CA ARG A 146 3.58 8.78 -7.67
C ARG A 146 4.65 7.72 -7.52
N ALA A 147 4.65 6.97 -6.41
CA ALA A 147 5.55 5.86 -6.18
C ALA A 147 5.41 4.76 -7.24
N GLN A 148 4.17 4.43 -7.62
CA GLN A 148 3.92 3.44 -8.68
C GLN A 148 4.41 3.92 -10.04
N ASN A 149 4.22 5.19 -10.38
CA ASN A 149 4.74 5.76 -11.63
C ASN A 149 6.27 5.69 -11.66
N ARG A 150 6.93 6.02 -10.55
CA ARG A 150 8.38 5.90 -10.40
C ARG A 150 8.87 4.46 -10.56
N LEU A 151 8.20 3.48 -9.96
CA LEU A 151 8.52 2.07 -10.19
C LEU A 151 8.44 1.70 -11.67
N TYR A 152 7.39 2.16 -12.35
CA TYR A 152 7.22 1.92 -13.78
C TYR A 152 8.31 2.59 -14.64
N GLU A 153 8.69 3.84 -14.32
CA GLU A 153 9.78 4.56 -14.99
C GLU A 153 11.13 3.81 -14.87
N LEU A 154 11.41 3.19 -13.72
CA LEU A 154 12.64 2.41 -13.50
C LEU A 154 12.63 1.05 -14.20
N LEU A 155 11.48 0.39 -14.23
CA LEU A 155 11.36 -0.98 -14.74
C LEU A 155 11.16 -1.04 -16.26
N GLY A 156 10.54 -0.02 -16.84
CA GLY A 156 10.25 0.07 -18.26
C GLY A 156 9.12 -0.86 -18.73
N ASP A 157 8.83 -0.80 -20.03
CA ASP A 157 7.69 -1.48 -20.65
C ASP A 157 7.84 -3.00 -20.76
N ASP A 158 9.07 -3.49 -20.82
CA ASP A 158 9.38 -4.91 -20.99
C ASP A 158 9.39 -5.70 -19.67
N TYR A 159 9.14 -5.02 -18.54
CA TYR A 159 9.12 -5.66 -17.23
C TYR A 159 7.89 -6.56 -17.06
N GLU A 160 8.15 -7.83 -16.74
CA GLU A 160 7.12 -8.81 -16.39
C GLU A 160 7.15 -9.12 -14.88
N PRO A 161 6.07 -8.81 -14.14
CA PRO A 161 6.03 -9.08 -12.71
C PRO A 161 6.07 -10.57 -12.36
N THR A 162 6.89 -10.93 -11.36
CA THR A 162 6.98 -12.31 -10.86
C THR A 162 6.09 -12.51 -9.64
N VAL A 163 4.92 -13.12 -9.86
CA VAL A 163 3.96 -13.46 -8.80
C VAL A 163 3.89 -14.98 -8.64
N SER A 164 4.16 -15.45 -7.43
CA SER A 164 4.08 -16.89 -7.12
C SER A 164 2.63 -17.41 -7.16
N ASN A 165 2.49 -18.74 -7.27
CA ASN A 165 1.19 -19.42 -7.19
C ASN A 165 0.50 -19.21 -5.81
N THR A 166 1.28 -18.89 -4.78
CA THR A 166 0.84 -18.60 -3.41
C THR A 166 1.13 -17.14 -3.04
N PRO A 167 0.45 -16.16 -3.66
CA PRO A 167 0.81 -14.75 -3.56
C PRO A 167 0.72 -14.19 -2.13
N CYS A 168 -0.19 -14.72 -1.29
CA CYS A 168 -0.26 -14.33 0.11
C CYS A 168 1.00 -14.74 0.90
N LEU A 169 1.52 -15.94 0.65
CA LEU A 169 2.74 -16.43 1.31
C LEU A 169 3.97 -15.69 0.81
N GLN A 170 4.02 -15.31 -0.47
CA GLN A 170 5.08 -14.44 -1.00
C GLN A 170 5.17 -13.13 -0.22
N VAL A 171 4.03 -12.51 0.09
CA VAL A 171 4.03 -11.27 0.89
C VAL A 171 4.33 -11.55 2.35
N ILE A 172 3.71 -12.57 2.97
CA ILE A 172 3.89 -12.92 4.39
C ILE A 172 5.34 -13.27 4.72
N ASN A 173 6.01 -14.02 3.84
CA ASN A 173 7.38 -14.50 4.06
C ASN A 173 8.45 -13.51 3.58
N TYR A 174 8.06 -12.36 3.04
CA TYR A 174 9.03 -11.35 2.62
C TYR A 174 9.69 -10.69 3.84
N SER A 175 11.02 -10.59 3.79
CA SER A 175 11.81 -9.88 4.80
C SER A 175 12.08 -8.46 4.31
N PHE A 176 11.53 -7.48 5.03
CA PHE A 176 11.81 -6.06 4.84
C PHE A 176 13.08 -5.64 5.57
#